data_AF-A0AAW9QW75-F1
#
_entry.id   AF-A0AAW9QW75-F1
#
_cell.length_a   1.000
_cell.length_b   1.000
_cell.length_c   1.000
_cell.angle_alpha   90.00
_cell.angle_beta   90.00
_cell.angle_gamma   90.00
#
_symmetry.space_group_name_H-M   'P 1'
#
loop_
_entity.id
_entity.type
_entity.pdbx_description
1 polymer ?
#
loop_
_entity_poly.entity_id
_entity_poly.type
_entity_poly.pdbx_seq_one_letter_code
_entity_poly.pdbx_strand_id
1 'polypeptide(L)'
;MIQGRFGDNGEIYFDIELITGDGLSLTVEAMLDTGFTELCVMNDQDIRDLGWRFLNQDKLITAKGEALFDIYLGKVAIDRQEYEIPVFAGDEIQEILLGSRWLKQFVLFADYLREEVTLS
;
A
#
# COMPACT_ATOMS: atom_id res chain seq x y z
N MET A 1 6.85 -14.25 5.26
CA MET A 1 7.90 -13.22 5.23
C MET A 1 8.23 -12.88 3.79
N ILE A 2 8.13 -11.61 3.44
CA ILE A 2 8.64 -11.08 2.16
C ILE A 2 9.92 -10.28 2.39
N GLN A 3 10.81 -10.33 1.39
CA GLN A 3 12.00 -9.49 1.32
C GLN A 3 11.61 -8.16 0.66
N GLY A 4 12.25 -7.08 1.09
CA GLY A 4 12.13 -5.78 0.43
C GLY A 4 13.48 -5.25 0.00
N ARG A 5 13.52 -3.97 -0.35
CA ARG A 5 14.75 -3.23 -0.61
C ARG A 5 14.68 -1.81 -0.08
N PHE A 6 15.85 -1.20 0.12
CA PHE A 6 15.95 0.23 0.34
C PHE A 6 15.91 0.99 -1.00
N GLY A 7 15.30 2.17 -1.00
CA GLY A 7 15.43 3.18 -2.05
C GLY A 7 16.66 4.05 -1.87
N ASP A 8 16.89 4.95 -2.82
CA ASP A 8 18.08 5.82 -2.84
C ASP A 8 18.13 6.79 -1.65
N ASN A 9 16.98 7.14 -1.06
CA ASN A 9 16.89 8.05 0.09
C ASN A 9 16.46 7.35 1.38
N GLY A 10 16.50 6.01 1.42
CA GLY A 10 16.07 5.22 2.58
C GLY A 10 14.57 4.92 2.62
N GLU A 11 13.88 5.05 1.48
CA GLU A 11 12.56 4.47 1.32
C GLU A 11 12.62 2.95 1.49
N ILE A 12 11.52 2.32 1.92
CA ILE A 12 11.43 0.87 2.04
C ILE A 12 10.38 0.38 1.07
N TYR A 13 10.77 -0.52 0.17
CA TYR A 13 9.88 -1.09 -0.85
C TYR A 13 9.70 -2.58 -0.66
N PHE A 14 8.50 -3.06 -0.98
CA PHE A 14 8.14 -4.47 -1.01
C PHE A 14 7.36 -4.79 -2.27
N ASP A 15 7.66 -5.94 -2.86
CA ASP A 15 6.79 -6.53 -3.88
C ASP A 15 5.57 -7.16 -3.21
N ILE A 16 4.39 -6.71 -3.62
CA ILE A 16 3.09 -7.25 -3.20
C ILE A 16 2.26 -7.61 -4.42
N GLU A 17 1.16 -8.33 -4.20
CA GLU A 17 0.21 -8.62 -5.26
C GLU A 17 -1.06 -7.78 -5.07
N LEU A 18 -1.52 -7.12 -6.14
CA LEU A 18 -2.87 -6.57 -6.22
C LEU A 18 -3.75 -7.57 -6.98
N ILE A 19 -4.89 -7.93 -6.42
CA ILE A 19 -5.82 -8.87 -7.03
C ILE A 19 -6.99 -8.09 -7.60
N THR A 20 -7.13 -8.05 -8.92
CA THR A 20 -8.18 -7.32 -9.65
C THR A 20 -9.58 -7.88 -9.36
N GLY A 21 -10.62 -7.13 -9.75
CA GLY A 21 -12.02 -7.55 -9.60
C GLY A 21 -12.40 -8.83 -10.37
N ASP A 22 -11.64 -9.20 -11.40
CA ASP A 22 -11.77 -10.47 -12.13
C ASP A 22 -10.82 -11.58 -11.63
N GLY A 23 -10.03 -11.31 -10.58
CA GLY A 23 -9.19 -12.29 -9.89
C GLY A 23 -7.78 -12.46 -10.47
N LEU A 24 -7.33 -11.59 -11.39
CA LEU A 24 -5.95 -11.57 -11.85
C LEU A 24 -5.04 -11.00 -10.75
N SER A 25 -3.91 -11.65 -10.50
CA SER A 25 -2.88 -11.15 -9.59
C SER A 25 -1.82 -10.38 -10.36
N LEU A 26 -1.55 -9.14 -9.92
CA LEU A 26 -0.56 -8.23 -10.47
C LEU A 26 0.51 -7.96 -9.40
N THR A 27 1.75 -8.37 -9.65
CA THR A 27 2.87 -8.02 -8.78
C THR A 27 3.26 -6.56 -9.00
N VAL A 28 3.25 -5.77 -7.93
CA VAL A 28 3.62 -4.36 -7.93
C VAL A 28 4.58 -4.09 -6.78
N GLU A 29 5.42 -3.09 -6.97
CA GLU A 29 6.28 -2.58 -5.91
C GLU A 29 5.53 -1.48 -5.14
N ALA A 30 5.46 -1.62 -3.81
CA ALA A 30 4.81 -0.66 -2.93
C ALA A 30 5.79 -0.14 -1.88
N MET A 31 5.69 1.15 -1.57
CA MET A 31 6.49 1.80 -0.53
C MET A 31 5.82 1.66 0.83
N LEU A 32 6.53 1.20 1.85
CA LEU A 32 6.04 1.27 3.22
C LEU A 32 6.27 2.68 3.78
N ASP A 33 5.20 3.45 3.96
CA ASP A 33 5.21 4.76 4.58
C ASP A 33 4.67 4.69 6.02
N THR A 34 5.59 4.79 6.98
CA THR A 34 5.22 4.78 8.41
C THR A 34 4.55 6.08 8.88
N GLY A 35 4.65 7.17 8.12
CA GLY A 35 3.93 8.42 8.34
C GLY A 35 2.46 8.36 7.87
N PHE A 36 2.13 7.41 7.01
CA PHE A 36 0.76 7.12 6.60
C PHE A 36 0.10 6.10 7.54
N THR A 37 -1.07 6.42 8.08
CA THR A 37 -1.69 5.62 9.16
C THR A 37 -2.77 4.64 8.72
N GLU A 38 -3.18 4.67 7.45
CA GLU A 38 -4.14 3.71 6.91
C GLU A 38 -3.42 2.51 6.28
N LEU A 39 -4.16 1.62 5.59
CA LEU A 39 -3.57 0.40 5.04
C LEU A 39 -2.93 0.63 3.66
N CYS A 40 -3.64 1.32 2.76
CA CYS A 40 -3.15 1.54 1.41
C CYS A 40 -3.69 2.84 0.83
N VAL A 41 -2.84 3.57 0.11
CA VAL A 41 -3.26 4.63 -0.81
C VAL A 41 -2.54 4.45 -2.15
N MET A 42 -3.24 4.71 -3.25
CA MET A 42 -2.69 4.61 -4.60
C MET A 42 -3.40 5.57 -5.57
N ASN A 43 -2.89 5.63 -6.80
CA ASN A 43 -3.44 6.51 -7.83
C ASN A 43 -4.90 6.15 -8.17
N ASP A 44 -5.72 7.17 -8.38
CA ASP A 44 -7.14 7.03 -8.65
C ASP A 44 -7.43 6.28 -9.96
N GLN A 45 -6.59 6.49 -10.99
CA GLN A 45 -6.72 5.89 -12.30
C GLN A 45 -6.39 4.40 -12.24
N ASP A 46 -5.32 4.04 -11.54
CA ASP A 46 -4.91 2.64 -11.36
C ASP A 46 -6.01 1.84 -10.65
N ILE A 47 -6.63 2.38 -9.59
CA ILE A 47 -7.72 1.69 -8.89
C ILE A 47 -8.92 1.43 -9.79
N ARG A 48 -9.28 2.40 -10.64
CA ARG A 48 -10.40 2.24 -11.58
C ARG A 48 -10.13 1.10 -12.56
N ASP A 49 -8.88 0.94 -12.98
CA ASP A 49 -8.47 -0.12 -13.90
C ASP A 49 -8.40 -1.50 -13.22
N LEU A 50 -8.23 -1.56 -11.89
CA LEU A 50 -8.28 -2.80 -11.10
C LEU A 50 -9.70 -3.37 -10.93
N GLY A 51 -10.75 -2.59 -11.22
CA GLY A 51 -12.14 -3.04 -11.11
C GLY A 51 -12.60 -3.30 -9.67
N TRP A 52 -11.97 -2.66 -8.68
CA TRP A 52 -12.36 -2.79 -7.28
C TRP A 52 -13.67 -2.06 -6.97
N ARG A 53 -14.39 -2.57 -5.95
CA ARG A 53 -15.70 -2.02 -5.58
C ARG A 53 -15.55 -0.74 -4.77
N PHE A 54 -16.14 0.35 -5.24
CA PHE A 54 -16.28 1.58 -4.46
C PHE A 54 -17.05 1.33 -3.16
N LEU A 55 -16.56 1.87 -2.04
CA LEU A 55 -17.18 1.77 -0.73
C LEU A 55 -17.84 3.09 -0.33
N ASN A 56 -17.04 4.15 -0.18
CA ASN A 56 -17.45 5.46 0.30
C ASN A 56 -16.36 6.50 0.02
N GLN A 57 -16.53 7.71 0.56
CA GLN A 57 -15.49 8.72 0.62
C GLN A 57 -15.19 9.04 2.08
N ASP A 58 -13.94 9.33 2.39
CA ASP A 58 -13.53 9.82 3.72
C ASP A 58 -12.46 10.89 3.60
N LYS A 59 -12.31 11.67 4.67
CA LYS A 59 -11.35 12.76 4.73
C LYS A 59 -10.08 12.30 5.42
N LEU A 60 -8.95 12.53 4.79
CA LEU A 60 -7.63 12.33 5.37
C LEU A 60 -6.95 13.68 5.60
N ILE A 61 -6.24 13.80 6.73
CA ILE A 61 -5.32 14.91 6.96
C ILE A 61 -3.99 14.52 6.32
N THR A 62 -3.65 15.21 5.25
CA THR A 62 -2.38 15.06 4.53
C THR A 62 -1.41 16.17 4.92
N ALA A 63 -0.16 16.10 4.44
CA ALA A 63 0.80 17.17 4.61
C ALA A 63 0.33 18.51 3.96
N LYS A 64 -0.58 18.45 2.98
CA LYS A 64 -1.17 19.63 2.33
C LYS A 64 -2.46 20.11 3.00
N GLY A 65 -2.88 19.47 4.09
CA GLY A 65 -4.15 19.72 4.77
C GLY A 65 -5.18 18.62 4.54
N GLU A 66 -6.43 18.92 4.87
CA GLU A 66 -7.57 17.99 4.75
C GLU A 66 -7.95 17.81 3.27
N ALA A 67 -7.99 16.56 2.82
CA ALA A 67 -8.41 16.19 1.48
C ALA A 67 -9.42 15.04 1.53
N LEU A 68 -10.35 15.03 0.59
CA LEU A 68 -11.36 13.98 0.44
C LEU A 68 -10.83 12.93 -0.52
N PHE A 69 -10.92 11.67 -0.13
CA PHE A 69 -10.47 10.52 -0.90
C PHE A 69 -11.63 9.57 -1.15
N ASP A 70 -11.70 9.02 -2.37
CA ASP A 70 -12.53 7.86 -2.63
C ASP A 70 -11.89 6.63 -1.98
N ILE A 71 -12.72 5.74 -1.45
CA ILE A 71 -12.27 4.49 -0.82
C ILE A 71 -12.89 3.32 -1.57
N TYR A 72 -12.04 2.38 -1.93
CA TYR A 72 -12.40 1.14 -2.61
C TYR A 72 -12.09 -0.06 -1.70
N LEU A 73 -12.86 -1.12 -1.86
CA LEU A 73 -12.54 -2.43 -1.28
C LEU A 73 -11.51 -3.10 -2.18
N GLY A 74 -10.24 -2.92 -1.85
CA GLY A 74 -9.15 -3.55 -2.55
C GLY A 74 -8.85 -4.93 -2.01
N LYS A 75 -8.20 -5.74 -2.84
CA LYS A 75 -7.72 -7.07 -2.47
C LYS A 75 -6.23 -7.15 -2.76
N VAL A 76 -5.44 -7.35 -1.72
CA VAL A 76 -3.97 -7.41 -1.79
C VAL A 76 -3.46 -8.72 -1.24
N ALA A 77 -2.35 -9.23 -1.75
CA ALA A 77 -1.63 -10.35 -1.15
C ALA A 77 -0.23 -9.92 -0.70
N ILE A 78 0.07 -10.22 0.57
CA ILE A 78 1.37 -10.02 1.21
C ILE A 78 1.78 -11.40 1.72
N ASP A 79 2.96 -11.87 1.32
CA ASP A 79 3.44 -13.22 1.66
C ASP A 79 2.45 -14.34 1.27
N ARG A 80 1.80 -14.21 0.11
CA ARG A 80 0.74 -15.12 -0.39
C ARG A 80 -0.52 -15.17 0.48
N GLN A 81 -0.62 -14.34 1.52
CA GLN A 81 -1.84 -14.19 2.29
C GLN A 81 -2.65 -13.04 1.71
N GLU A 82 -3.91 -13.31 1.35
CA GLU A 82 -4.83 -12.33 0.80
C GLU A 82 -5.54 -11.54 1.90
N TYR A 83 -5.74 -10.25 1.66
CA TYR A 83 -6.44 -9.32 2.53
C TYR A 83 -7.40 -8.46 1.71
N GLU A 84 -8.65 -8.40 2.15
CA GLU A 84 -9.58 -7.37 1.68
C GLU A 84 -9.45 -6.14 2.59
N ILE A 85 -9.10 -5.00 2.02
CA ILE A 85 -8.76 -3.78 2.77
C ILE A 85 -9.42 -2.54 2.14
N PRO A 86 -9.68 -1.48 2.93
CA PRO A 86 -9.94 -0.17 2.37
C PRO A 86 -8.66 0.36 1.70
N VAL A 87 -8.80 0.81 0.45
CA VAL A 87 -7.74 1.48 -0.32
C VAL A 87 -8.21 2.88 -0.68
N PHE A 88 -7.41 3.87 -0.29
CA PHE A 88 -7.67 5.27 -0.58
C PHE A 88 -7.17 5.61 -1.99
N ALA A 89 -7.96 6.35 -2.75
CA ALA A 89 -7.66 6.78 -4.12
C ALA A 89 -7.33 8.27 -4.14
N GLY A 90 -6.15 8.65 -4.64
CA GLY A 90 -5.73 10.04 -4.77
C GLY A 90 -5.01 10.36 -6.07
N ASP A 91 -5.37 11.48 -6.70
CA ASP A 91 -4.90 11.86 -8.03
C ASP A 91 -3.40 12.19 -8.11
N GLU A 92 -2.80 12.62 -6.98
CA GLU A 92 -1.39 13.03 -6.90
C GLU A 92 -0.46 11.92 -6.38
N ILE A 93 -0.96 10.69 -6.23
CA ILE A 93 -0.20 9.56 -5.69
C ILE A 93 0.61 8.94 -6.82
N GLN A 94 1.94 8.91 -6.65
CA GLN A 94 2.89 8.35 -7.64
C GLN A 94 3.26 6.91 -7.29
N GLU A 95 3.58 6.65 -6.02
CA GLU A 95 3.84 5.31 -5.51
C GLU A 95 2.62 4.74 -4.77
N ILE A 96 2.43 3.42 -4.86
CA ILE A 96 1.51 2.72 -3.97
C ILE A 96 2.10 2.76 -2.56
N LEU A 97 1.38 3.32 -1.59
CA LEU A 97 1.85 3.40 -0.22
C LEU A 97 1.15 2.37 0.65
N LEU A 98 1.94 1.54 1.33
CA LEU A 98 1.51 0.72 2.47
C LEU A 98 1.70 1.54 3.73
N GLY A 99 0.64 1.73 4.53
CA GLY A 99 0.76 2.50 5.75
C GLY A 99 1.17 1.68 6.96
N SER A 100 1.55 2.38 8.02
CA SER A 100 1.96 1.81 9.33
C SER A 100 0.93 0.87 9.96
N ARG A 101 -0.34 0.91 9.54
CA ARG A 101 -1.38 0.00 10.06
C ARG A 101 -1.09 -1.47 9.82
N TRP A 102 -0.35 -1.80 8.76
CA TRP A 102 0.15 -3.16 8.50
C TRP A 102 1.05 -3.69 9.62
N LEU A 103 1.76 -2.81 10.32
CA LEU A 103 2.66 -3.17 11.42
C LEU A 103 1.92 -3.62 12.70
N LYS A 104 0.58 -3.58 12.69
CA LYS A 104 -0.24 -4.26 13.71
C LYS A 104 -0.34 -5.78 13.47
N GLN A 105 0.01 -6.24 12.27
CA GLN A 105 -0.05 -7.65 11.85
C GLN A 105 1.32 -8.21 11.51
N PHE A 106 2.20 -7.36 10.97
CA PHE A 106 3.54 -7.74 10.54
C PHE A 106 4.62 -7.05 11.38
N VAL A 107 5.79 -7.67 11.43
CA VAL A 107 7.02 -7.09 11.96
C VAL A 107 7.87 -6.61 10.79
N LEU A 108 8.17 -5.31 10.78
CA LEU A 108 9.20 -4.75 9.92
C LEU A 108 10.56 -4.93 10.58
N PHE A 109 11.50 -5.55 9.87
CA PHE A 109 12.92 -5.53 10.18
C PHE A 109 13.64 -4.76 9.09
N ALA A 110 14.39 -3.73 9.45
CA ALA A 110 15.18 -2.91 8.53
C ALA A 110 16.58 -2.67 9.13
N ASP A 111 17.61 -3.23 8.49
CA ASP A 111 19.01 -3.10 8.86
C ASP A 111 19.81 -2.51 7.70
N TYR A 112 20.06 -1.21 7.78
CA TYR A 112 20.84 -0.46 6.79
C TYR A 112 22.32 -0.86 6.74
N LEU A 113 22.89 -1.38 7.83
CA LEU A 113 24.28 -1.82 7.83
C LEU A 113 24.45 -3.12 7.02
N ARG A 114 23.38 -3.92 6.95
CA ARG A 114 23.35 -5.19 6.22
C ARG A 114 22.62 -5.10 4.88
N GLU A 115 22.01 -3.96 4.57
CA GLU A 115 21.12 -3.77 3.42
C GLU A 115 19.98 -4.80 3.40
N GLU A 116 19.49 -5.19 4.59
CA GLU A 116 18.44 -6.20 4.75
C GLU A 116 17.14 -5.54 5.20
N VAL A 117 16.03 -5.83 4.51
CA VAL A 117 14.71 -5.43 4.94
C VAL A 117 13.69 -6.54 4.69
N THR A 118 12.88 -6.83 5.70
CA THR A 118 11.86 -7.88 5.64
C THR A 118 10.58 -7.45 6.32
N LEU A 119 9.45 -7.96 5.81
CA LEU A 119 8.15 -7.87 6.45
C LEU A 119 7.66 -9.30 6.74
N SER A 120 7.42 -9.63 8.01
CA SER A 120 7.11 -10.99 8.47
C SER A 120 5.93 -11.08 9.41
#